data_AF-A0A7R9ZN60-F1
#
_entry.id   AF-A0A7R9ZN60-F1
#
_cell.length_a   1.000
_cell.length_b   1.000
_cell.length_c   1.000
_cell.angle_alpha   90.00
_cell.angle_beta   90.00
_cell.angle_gamma   90.00
#
_symmetry.space_group_name_H-M   'P 1'
#
loop_
_entity.id
_entity.type
_entity.pdbx_description
1 polymer ?
#
loop_
_entity_poly.entity_id
_entity_poly.type
_entity_poly.pdbx_seq_one_letter_code
_entity_poly.pdbx_strand_id
1 'polypeptide(L)'
;DRSCIGEYACFLNKGNVDAGSCGGEAACDRNTGAISMGSCIGTRACIQQAGAISMESCIGMVACAQQDGAIGQGSCQGPYACLKNKADVGMGSCYEYAACYLKTGMVGDGA
;
A
#
# COMPACT_ATOMS: atom_id res chain seq x y z
N ASP A 1 20.04 -7.97 1.22
CA ASP A 1 18.59 -7.77 1.18
C ASP A 1 18.29 -6.30 0.89
N ARG A 2 17.34 -5.98 0.01
CA ARG A 2 17.03 -4.60 -0.44
C ARG A 2 15.54 -4.26 -0.25
N SER A 3 14.86 -4.92 0.69
CA SER A 3 13.42 -4.73 0.96
C SER A 3 13.05 -3.36 1.54
N CYS A 4 13.96 -2.70 2.25
CA CYS A 4 13.68 -1.48 3.01
C CYS A 4 14.66 -0.36 2.60
N ILE A 5 14.20 0.54 1.74
CA ILE A 5 15.00 1.60 1.13
C ILE A 5 14.43 2.95 1.55
N GLY A 6 14.91 3.47 2.69
CA GLY A 6 14.47 4.76 3.22
C GLY A 6 14.48 4.80 4.74
N GLU A 7 14.33 6.00 5.32
CA GLU A 7 14.25 6.17 6.76
C GLU A 7 12.95 5.53 7.28
N TYR A 8 13.06 4.68 8.31
CA TYR A 8 11.92 3.95 8.89
C TYR A 8 11.08 3.12 7.89
N ALA A 9 11.62 2.80 6.70
CA ALA A 9 10.83 2.24 5.59
C ALA A 9 10.04 0.97 5.95
N CYS A 10 10.57 0.12 6.82
CA CYS A 10 9.92 -1.11 7.32
C CYS A 10 9.76 -1.12 8.84
N PHE A 11 9.73 0.04 9.49
CA PHE A 11 9.70 0.11 10.94
C PHE A 11 8.47 -0.64 11.49
N LEU A 12 8.68 -1.46 12.52
CA LEU A 12 7.66 -2.27 13.19
C LEU A 12 6.80 -3.18 12.28
N ASN A 13 7.32 -3.59 11.12
CA ASN A 13 6.66 -4.60 10.30
C ASN A 13 6.69 -5.98 10.96
N LYS A 14 5.55 -6.65 10.89
CA LYS A 14 5.37 -8.04 11.37
C LYS A 14 5.11 -9.02 10.22
N GLY A 15 4.65 -8.53 9.07
CA GLY A 15 4.49 -9.33 7.86
C GLY A 15 5.80 -9.52 7.10
N ASN A 16 5.82 -10.51 6.20
CA ASN A 16 6.94 -10.72 5.29
C ASN A 16 7.06 -9.53 4.31
N VAL A 17 8.29 -9.13 3.99
CA VAL A 17 8.56 -8.03 3.05
C VAL A 17 9.53 -8.52 1.97
N ASP A 18 9.05 -8.60 0.75
CA ASP A 18 9.85 -8.99 -0.41
C ASP A 18 10.89 -7.91 -0.77
N ALA A 19 11.89 -8.30 -1.55
CA ALA A 19 12.95 -7.39 -1.98
C ALA A 19 12.38 -6.22 -2.80
N GLY A 20 12.87 -5.00 -2.55
CA GLY A 20 12.48 -3.81 -3.29
C GLY A 20 11.07 -3.29 -3.02
N SER A 21 10.37 -3.76 -1.98
CA SER A 21 9.04 -3.24 -1.63
C SER A 21 9.12 -1.84 -1.03
N CYS A 22 9.64 -1.67 0.18
CA CYS A 22 9.45 -0.44 0.95
C CYS A 22 10.44 0.65 0.55
N GLY A 23 10.10 1.43 -0.48
CA GLY A 23 10.91 2.51 -1.01
C GLY A 23 10.39 3.89 -0.62
N GLY A 24 11.07 4.58 0.29
CA GLY A 24 10.72 5.92 0.78
C GLY A 24 10.69 6.02 2.29
N GLU A 25 10.51 7.24 2.80
CA GLU A 25 10.38 7.49 4.24
C GLU A 25 9.10 6.83 4.78
N ALA A 26 9.26 5.98 5.79
CA ALA A 26 8.19 5.25 6.47
C ALA A 26 7.25 4.52 5.49
N ALA A 27 7.75 4.08 4.34
CA ALA A 27 6.94 3.62 3.22
C ALA A 27 5.96 2.48 3.59
N CYS A 28 6.40 1.56 4.43
CA CYS A 28 5.62 0.42 4.92
C CYS A 28 5.50 0.39 6.45
N ASP A 29 5.58 1.51 7.17
CA ASP A 29 5.61 1.49 8.65
C ASP A 29 4.39 0.74 9.25
N ARG A 30 4.64 -0.18 10.19
CA ARG A 30 3.64 -0.90 11.02
C ARG A 30 2.64 -1.79 10.28
N ASN A 31 3.07 -2.50 9.26
CA ASN A 31 2.25 -3.48 8.54
C ASN A 31 2.27 -4.86 9.20
N THR A 32 1.10 -5.51 9.24
CA THR A 32 0.96 -6.90 9.70
C THR A 32 0.77 -7.87 8.54
N GLY A 33 0.22 -7.41 7.41
CA GLY A 33 0.10 -8.22 6.19
C GLY A 33 1.43 -8.37 5.46
N ALA A 34 1.50 -9.38 4.59
CA ALA A 34 2.64 -9.57 3.69
C ALA A 34 2.72 -8.43 2.66
N ILE A 35 3.94 -8.06 2.27
CA ILE A 35 4.23 -7.00 1.30
C ILE A 35 5.03 -7.60 0.16
N SER A 36 4.42 -7.63 -1.03
CA SER A 36 5.05 -8.16 -2.23
C SER A 36 6.02 -7.17 -2.88
N MET A 37 6.82 -7.69 -3.82
CA MET A 37 7.85 -6.94 -4.55
C MET A 37 7.31 -5.65 -5.19
N GLY A 38 8.09 -4.57 -5.07
CA GLY A 38 7.81 -3.29 -5.74
C GLY A 38 6.62 -2.50 -5.17
N SER A 39 6.03 -2.95 -4.07
CA SER A 39 4.87 -2.30 -3.43
C SER A 39 5.31 -1.29 -2.38
N CYS A 40 4.53 -0.24 -2.16
CA CYS A 40 4.81 0.80 -1.15
C CYS A 40 5.99 1.68 -1.52
N ILE A 41 5.86 2.37 -2.65
CA ILE A 41 6.86 3.28 -3.17
C ILE A 41 6.38 4.72 -2.98
N GLY A 42 7.04 5.48 -2.10
CA GLY A 42 6.71 6.84 -1.74
C GLY A 42 6.65 7.07 -0.23
N THR A 43 6.60 8.33 0.18
CA THR A 43 6.50 8.69 1.60
C THR A 43 5.20 8.15 2.19
N ARG A 44 5.33 7.31 3.22
CA ARG A 44 4.21 6.73 3.96
C ARG A 44 3.18 6.01 3.08
N ALA A 45 3.63 5.44 1.96
CA ALA A 45 2.78 4.89 0.91
C ALA A 45 1.76 3.85 1.42
N CYS A 46 2.19 2.96 2.32
CA CYS A 46 1.42 1.85 2.87
C CYS A 46 1.54 1.77 4.40
N ILE A 47 1.44 2.87 5.14
CA ILE A 47 1.53 2.72 6.60
C ILE A 47 0.30 2.01 7.17
N GLN A 48 0.49 1.23 8.23
CA GLN A 48 -0.57 0.62 9.04
C GLN A 48 -1.57 -0.22 8.23
N GLN A 49 -1.07 -1.19 7.47
CA GLN A 49 -1.85 -2.15 6.69
C GLN A 49 -2.08 -3.43 7.48
N ALA A 50 -3.34 -3.79 7.66
CA ALA A 50 -3.70 -5.07 8.25
C ALA A 50 -3.66 -6.20 7.20
N GLY A 51 -4.23 -5.94 6.02
CA GLY A 51 -4.29 -6.86 4.88
C GLY A 51 -3.00 -6.98 4.09
N ALA A 52 -2.95 -7.97 3.20
CA ALA A 52 -1.81 -8.19 2.31
C ALA A 52 -1.74 -7.12 1.21
N ILE A 53 -0.52 -6.76 0.83
CA ILE A 53 -0.22 -5.77 -0.21
C ILE A 53 0.40 -6.51 -1.39
N SER A 54 -0.33 -6.60 -2.49
CA SER A 54 0.12 -7.28 -3.71
C SER A 54 1.18 -6.46 -4.46
N MET A 55 1.80 -7.08 -5.46
CA MET A 55 2.90 -6.50 -6.25
C MET A 55 2.54 -5.15 -6.85
N GLU A 56 3.53 -4.25 -6.89
CA GLU A 56 3.44 -2.94 -7.56
C GLU A 56 2.27 -2.06 -7.08
N SER A 57 1.75 -2.31 -5.88
CA SER A 57 0.64 -1.55 -5.31
C SER A 57 1.13 -0.39 -4.43
N CYS A 58 0.26 0.60 -4.23
CA CYS A 58 0.49 1.74 -3.34
C CYS A 58 1.72 2.55 -3.73
N ILE A 59 1.68 3.14 -4.91
CA ILE A 59 2.76 3.97 -5.43
C ILE A 59 2.32 5.43 -5.34
N GLY A 60 3.00 6.21 -4.51
CA GLY A 60 2.67 7.61 -4.26
C GLY A 60 2.65 7.95 -2.77
N MET A 61 2.60 9.25 -2.48
CA MET A 61 2.51 9.74 -1.11
C MET A 61 1.19 9.26 -0.46
N VAL A 62 1.30 8.52 0.64
CA VAL A 62 0.12 8.12 1.44
C VAL A 62 -0.93 7.37 0.58
N ALA A 63 -0.48 6.65 -0.45
CA ALA A 63 -1.36 6.05 -1.46
C ALA A 63 -2.42 5.10 -0.87
N CYS A 64 -2.03 4.27 0.10
CA CYS A 64 -2.87 3.24 0.70
C CYS A 64 -2.97 3.34 2.22
N ALA A 65 -2.51 4.41 2.87
CA ALA A 65 -2.34 4.37 4.31
C ALA A 65 -3.63 3.98 5.08
N GLN A 66 -3.47 3.23 6.16
CA GLN A 66 -4.52 2.85 7.10
C GLN A 66 -5.65 2.01 6.49
N GLN A 67 -5.30 0.96 5.74
CA GLN A 67 -6.24 -0.02 5.19
C GLN A 67 -6.36 -1.26 6.06
N ASP A 68 -7.59 -1.75 6.18
CA ASP A 68 -7.86 -3.03 6.85
C ASP A 68 -7.92 -4.19 5.84
N GLY A 69 -8.40 -3.94 4.62
CA GLY A 69 -8.54 -4.93 3.55
C GLY A 69 -7.23 -5.23 2.80
N ALA A 70 -7.26 -6.27 1.97
CA ALA A 70 -6.18 -6.58 1.04
C ALA A 70 -6.17 -5.62 -0.16
N ILE A 71 -4.97 -5.36 -0.69
CA ILE A 71 -4.79 -4.51 -1.86
C ILE A 71 -4.34 -5.36 -3.04
N GLY A 72 -5.14 -5.33 -4.10
CA GLY A 72 -4.88 -5.99 -5.37
C GLY A 72 -3.64 -5.45 -6.08
N GLN A 73 -3.10 -6.26 -6.98
CA GLN A 73 -1.90 -5.94 -7.74
C GLN A 73 -2.09 -4.66 -8.55
N GLY A 74 -1.07 -3.79 -8.56
CA GLY A 74 -1.06 -2.57 -9.36
C GLY A 74 -2.08 -1.51 -8.93
N SER A 75 -2.72 -1.65 -7.77
CA SER A 75 -3.75 -0.73 -7.29
C SER A 75 -3.18 0.43 -6.48
N CYS A 76 -4.00 1.47 -6.33
CA CYS A 76 -3.69 2.67 -5.55
C CYS A 76 -2.44 3.38 -6.07
N GLN A 77 -2.48 3.75 -7.34
CA GLN A 77 -1.44 4.53 -8.00
C GLN A 77 -1.79 6.01 -7.82
N GLY A 78 -0.89 6.77 -7.22
CA GLY A 78 -1.06 8.20 -6.99
C GLY A 78 -1.28 8.59 -5.53
N PRO A 79 -1.14 9.89 -5.21
CA PRO A 79 -1.26 10.36 -3.84
C PRO A 79 -2.68 10.15 -3.28
N TYR A 80 -2.77 9.60 -2.07
CA TYR A 80 -4.03 9.36 -1.37
C TYR A 80 -5.06 8.48 -2.09
N ALA A 81 -4.66 7.76 -3.15
CA ALA A 81 -5.55 7.04 -4.07
C ALA A 81 -6.57 6.13 -3.35
N CYS A 82 -6.11 5.43 -2.32
CA CYS A 82 -6.88 4.55 -1.46
C CYS A 82 -6.63 4.91 0.01
N LEU A 83 -6.56 6.19 0.39
CA LEU A 83 -6.36 6.49 1.81
C LEU A 83 -7.60 6.05 2.62
N LYS A 84 -7.39 5.23 3.66
CA LYS A 84 -8.38 4.82 4.67
C LYS A 84 -9.59 4.00 4.16
N ASN A 85 -9.43 3.10 3.18
CA ASN A 85 -10.51 2.15 2.88
C ASN A 85 -10.56 1.03 3.92
N LYS A 86 -11.75 0.46 4.08
CA LYS A 86 -12.05 -0.55 5.11
C LYS A 86 -12.30 -1.94 4.54
N ALA A 87 -12.40 -2.04 3.22
CA ALA A 87 -12.63 -3.28 2.51
C ALA A 87 -11.54 -3.48 1.45
N ASP A 88 -11.53 -4.66 0.84
CA ASP A 88 -10.56 -5.02 -0.18
C ASP A 88 -10.60 -4.06 -1.38
N VAL A 89 -9.42 -3.79 -1.93
CA VAL A 89 -9.24 -3.06 -3.18
C VAL A 89 -8.86 -4.06 -4.27
N GLY A 90 -9.68 -4.15 -5.31
CA GLY A 90 -9.46 -4.98 -6.47
C GLY A 90 -8.19 -4.63 -7.24
N MET A 91 -7.80 -5.50 -8.16
CA MET A 91 -6.63 -5.37 -9.02
C MET A 91 -6.76 -4.17 -9.96
N GLY A 92 -5.66 -3.42 -10.12
CA GLY A 92 -5.58 -2.30 -11.04
C GLY A 92 -6.70 -1.29 -10.82
N SER A 93 -6.90 -0.87 -9.57
CA SER A 93 -7.93 0.12 -9.23
C SER A 93 -7.29 1.36 -8.62
N CYS A 94 -7.99 2.49 -8.70
CA CYS A 94 -7.61 3.76 -8.04
C CYS A 94 -6.27 4.34 -8.56
N TYR A 95 -6.24 4.79 -9.82
CA TYR A 95 -5.02 5.24 -10.51
C TYR A 95 -4.66 6.72 -10.38
N GLU A 96 -5.49 7.53 -9.74
CA GLU A 96 -5.30 8.97 -9.65
C GLU A 96 -5.38 9.49 -8.22
N TYR A 97 -5.12 10.80 -8.07
CA TYR A 97 -5.24 11.51 -6.81
C TYR A 97 -6.60 11.24 -6.16
N ALA A 98 -6.58 10.63 -4.98
CA ALA A 98 -7.76 10.37 -4.17
C ALA A 98 -8.90 9.57 -4.87
N ALA A 99 -8.60 8.79 -5.91
CA ALA A 99 -9.60 8.12 -6.77
C ALA A 99 -10.63 7.28 -5.99
N CYS A 100 -10.18 6.56 -4.97
CA CYS A 100 -11.00 5.72 -4.11
C CYS A 100 -10.89 6.13 -2.64
N TYR A 101 -10.75 7.42 -2.36
CA TYR A 101 -10.59 7.93 -1.01
C TYR A 101 -11.77 7.56 -0.10
N LEU A 102 -11.49 7.04 1.11
CA LEU A 102 -12.47 6.72 2.15
C LEU A 102 -13.61 5.78 1.72
N LYS A 103 -13.34 4.80 0.86
CA LYS A 103 -14.34 3.79 0.49
C LYS A 103 -14.57 2.82 1.65
N THR A 104 -15.83 2.65 2.02
CA THR A 104 -16.26 1.70 3.06
C THR A 104 -16.64 0.34 2.50
N GLY A 105 -16.97 0.27 1.20
CA GLY A 105 -17.25 -0.97 0.48
C GLY A 105 -16.06 -1.44 -0.34
N MET A 106 -16.14 -2.67 -0.83
CA MET A 106 -15.14 -3.23 -1.75
C MET A 106 -14.97 -2.32 -2.97
N VAL A 107 -13.73 -2.11 -3.39
CA VAL A 107 -13.43 -1.52 -4.69
C VAL A 107 -13.23 -2.69 -5.65
N GLY A 108 -14.02 -2.76 -6.73
CA GLY A 108 -13.87 -3.81 -7.73
C GLY A 108 -12.58 -3.67 -8.53
N ASP A 109 -12.21 -4.70 -9.27
CA ASP A 109 -11.08 -4.67 -10.20
C ASP A 109 -11.30 -3.61 -11.29
N GLY A 110 -10.26 -2.84 -11.64
CA GLY A 110 -10.32 -1.83 -12.70
C GLY A 110 -11.07 -0.54 -12.36
N ALA A 111 -11.44 -0.34 -11.08
CA ALA A 111 -12.30 0.76 -10.62
C ALA A 111 -11.57 2.08 -10.36
#